data_AF-A0A016TCW1-F1
#
_entry.id   AF-A0A016TCW1-F1
#
_cell.length_a   1.000
_cell.length_b   1.000
_cell.length_c   1.000
_cell.angle_alpha   90.00
_cell.angle_beta   90.00
_cell.angle_gamma   90.00
#
_symmetry.space_group_name_H-M   'P 1'
#
loop_
_entity.id
_entity.type
_entity.pdbx_description
1 polymer ?
#
loop_
_entity_poly.entity_id
_entity_poly.type
_entity_poly.pdbx_seq_one_letter_code
_entity_poly.pdbx_strand_id
1 'polypeptide(L)'
;MYHERQSRQMCLVHALNALFQRPQFSSQSLDEICYALNDKRWFNPHRSMLGLGNYDANVLMSALGMYDYQVFSSIFAMLFFVHIFMFSRLWLCGLMVGCR
;
A
#
# COMPACT_ATOMS: atom_id res chain seq x y z
N MET A 1 -9.52 14.18 -8.70
CA MET A 1 -8.98 13.45 -7.55
C MET A 1 -9.06 11.97 -7.87
N TYR A 2 -7.94 11.27 -7.81
CA TYR A 2 -7.84 9.85 -8.13
C TYR A 2 -8.18 9.00 -6.90
N HIS A 3 -9.02 7.98 -7.08
CA HIS A 3 -9.38 7.04 -6.03
C HIS A 3 -9.62 5.65 -6.61
N GLU A 4 -9.00 4.64 -6.00
CA GLU A 4 -9.24 3.24 -6.32
C GLU A 4 -9.98 2.57 -5.16
N ARG A 5 -10.92 1.68 -5.49
CA ARG A 5 -11.60 0.87 -4.48
C ARG A 5 -10.63 -0.20 -3.97
N GLN A 6 -10.30 -0.12 -2.68
CA GLN A 6 -9.46 -1.13 -2.04
C GLN A 6 -10.08 -2.52 -2.11
N SER A 7 -9.26 -3.52 -2.47
CA SER A 7 -9.62 -4.94 -2.43
C SER A 7 -8.58 -5.76 -1.66
N ARG A 8 -9.03 -6.81 -0.95
CA ARG A 8 -8.16 -7.72 -0.17
C ARG A 8 -7.24 -6.95 0.80
N GLN A 9 -6.01 -7.43 0.98
CA GLN A 9 -4.99 -6.80 1.82
C GLN A 9 -4.03 -5.91 0.99
N MET A 10 -4.52 -5.31 -0.10
CA MET A 10 -3.72 -4.49 -1.03
C MET A 10 -3.65 -3.02 -0.62
N CYS A 11 -3.75 -2.71 0.67
CA CYS A 11 -3.80 -1.34 1.18
C CYS A 11 -2.64 -0.47 0.67
N LEU A 12 -1.41 -1.01 0.65
CA LEU A 12 -0.22 -0.26 0.22
C LEU A 12 -0.28 0.11 -1.27
N VAL A 13 -0.76 -0.78 -2.15
CA VAL A 13 -0.92 -0.47 -3.59
C VAL A 13 -1.84 0.72 -3.77
N HIS A 14 -3.03 0.66 -3.17
CA HIS A 14 -4.03 1.72 -3.33
C HIS A 14 -3.60 3.03 -2.65
N ALA A 15 -2.89 2.95 -1.52
CA ALA A 15 -2.35 4.13 -0.85
C ALA A 15 -1.28 4.83 -1.71
N LEU A 16 -0.39 4.07 -2.34
CA LEU A 16 0.61 4.62 -3.26
C LEU A 16 -0.05 5.18 -4.53
N ASN A 17 -1.01 4.48 -5.14
CA ASN A 17 -1.69 4.99 -6.34
C ASN A 17 -2.51 6.27 -6.05
N ALA A 18 -3.13 6.34 -4.87
CA ALA A 18 -3.75 7.56 -4.38
C ALA A 18 -2.71 8.68 -4.19
N LEU A 19 -1.55 8.39 -3.60
CA LEU A 19 -0.48 9.38 -3.40
C LEU A 19 0.00 9.97 -4.74
N PHE A 20 0.25 9.12 -5.74
CA PHE A 20 0.71 9.56 -7.07
C PHE A 20 -0.43 10.02 -7.99
N GLN A 21 -1.67 9.99 -7.52
CA GLN A 21 -2.89 10.32 -8.27
C GLN A 21 -3.01 9.58 -9.62
N ARG A 22 -2.46 8.37 -9.72
CA ARG A 22 -2.44 7.52 -10.93
C ARG A 22 -2.19 6.06 -10.57
N PRO A 23 -2.55 5.08 -11.44
CA PRO A 23 -2.28 3.66 -11.21
C PRO A 23 -0.80 3.33 -11.43
N GLN A 24 0.07 3.78 -10.52
CA GLN A 24 1.52 3.64 -10.65
C GLN A 24 2.04 2.26 -10.21
N PHE A 25 1.41 1.68 -9.20
CA PHE A 25 1.79 0.43 -8.56
C PHE A 25 0.70 -0.63 -8.74
N SER A 26 1.15 -1.88 -8.84
CA SER A 26 0.34 -3.09 -8.85
C SER A 26 0.80 -4.05 -7.76
N SER A 27 0.05 -5.14 -7.54
CA SER A 27 0.51 -6.23 -6.65
C SER A 27 1.84 -6.80 -7.13
N GLN A 28 2.01 -6.97 -8.44
CA GLN A 28 3.21 -7.52 -9.03
C GLN A 28 4.41 -6.60 -8.80
N SER A 29 4.26 -5.29 -8.98
CA SER A 29 5.38 -4.36 -8.75
C SER A 29 5.81 -4.32 -7.28
N LEU A 30 4.87 -4.45 -6.33
CA LEU A 30 5.24 -4.53 -4.91
C LEU A 30 5.83 -5.89 -4.54
N ASP A 31 5.40 -6.98 -5.19
CA ASP A 31 6.01 -8.29 -5.03
C ASP A 31 7.46 -8.30 -5.54
N GLU A 32 7.76 -7.60 -6.64
CA GLU A 32 9.13 -7.41 -7.14
C GLU A 32 10.03 -6.72 -6.11
N ILE A 33 9.50 -5.71 -5.42
CA ILE A 33 10.19 -5.05 -4.31
C ILE A 33 10.40 -6.02 -3.15
N CYS A 34 9.41 -6.85 -2.80
CA CYS A 34 9.58 -7.89 -1.78
C CYS A 34 10.71 -8.86 -2.16
N TYR A 35 10.82 -9.24 -3.43
CA TYR A 35 11.89 -10.13 -3.91
C TYR A 35 13.26 -9.45 -3.90
N ALA A 36 13.33 -8.16 -4.22
CA ALA A 36 14.57 -7.39 -4.14
C ALA A 36 15.06 -7.23 -2.68
N LEU A 37 14.14 -7.12 -1.71
CA LEU A 37 14.46 -7.08 -0.29
C LEU A 37 14.82 -8.46 0.28
N ASN A 38 14.21 -9.52 -0.24
CA ASN A 38 14.45 -10.90 0.18
C ASN A 38 14.13 -11.89 -0.96
N ASP A 39 15.14 -12.62 -1.43
CA ASP A 39 15.04 -13.54 -2.57
C ASP A 39 14.03 -14.70 -2.38
N LYS A 40 13.51 -14.92 -1.17
CA LYS A 40 12.50 -15.94 -0.90
C LYS A 40 11.16 -15.58 -1.54
N ARG A 41 10.70 -16.43 -2.47
CA ARG A 41 9.40 -16.22 -3.15
C ARG A 41 8.19 -16.69 -2.35
N TRP A 42 8.33 -17.80 -1.62
CA TRP A 42 7.20 -18.50 -0.96
C TRP A 42 7.02 -18.08 0.50
N PHE A 43 8.11 -17.73 1.19
CA PHE A 43 8.10 -17.27 2.58
C PHE A 43 8.83 -15.93 2.68
N ASN A 44 8.21 -14.92 2.06
CA ASN A 44 8.75 -13.57 2.09
C ASN A 44 8.20 -12.83 3.32
N PRO A 45 9.05 -12.30 4.22
CA PRO A 45 8.60 -11.63 5.43
C PRO A 45 7.92 -10.28 5.16
N HIS A 46 8.07 -9.73 3.95
CA HIS A 46 7.58 -8.41 3.58
C HIS A 46 6.15 -8.42 3.00
N ARG A 47 5.48 -9.58 3.01
CA ARG A 47 4.08 -9.74 2.59
C ARG A 47 3.41 -10.93 3.28
N SER A 48 2.10 -11.03 3.15
CA SER A 48 1.34 -12.20 3.61
C SER A 48 1.85 -13.50 2.97
N MET A 49 1.87 -14.60 3.74
CA MET A 49 2.40 -15.90 3.29
C MET A 49 1.73 -16.45 2.02
N LEU A 50 0.46 -16.12 1.80
CA LEU A 50 -0.29 -16.54 0.62
C LEU A 50 -0.19 -15.55 -0.55
N GLY A 51 0.63 -14.50 -0.44
CA GLY A 51 0.79 -13.49 -1.48
C GLY A 51 -0.46 -12.65 -1.74
N LEU A 52 -1.33 -12.47 -0.73
CA LEU A 52 -2.59 -11.73 -0.83
C LEU A 52 -2.46 -10.22 -0.56
N GLY A 53 -1.22 -9.72 -0.44
CA GLY A 53 -0.88 -8.35 -0.02
C GLY A 53 -0.27 -8.30 1.37
N ASN A 54 -0.67 -7.32 2.19
CA ASN A 54 -0.13 -7.02 3.52
C ASN A 54 1.36 -6.69 3.49
N TYR A 55 1.73 -5.74 2.63
CA TYR A 55 3.10 -5.27 2.47
C TYR A 55 3.55 -4.46 3.68
N ASP A 56 4.79 -4.67 4.12
CA ASP A 56 5.34 -3.98 5.29
C ASP A 56 5.91 -2.57 4.96
N ALA A 57 6.39 -1.90 6.00
CA ALA A 57 6.98 -0.57 5.86
C ALA A 57 8.26 -0.55 5.01
N ASN A 58 9.03 -1.64 4.92
CA ASN A 58 10.24 -1.67 4.09
C ASN A 58 9.90 -1.67 2.61
N VAL A 59 8.82 -2.34 2.23
CA VAL A 59 8.26 -2.28 0.86
C VAL A 59 7.82 -0.86 0.54
N LEU A 60 7.13 -0.18 1.47
CA LEU A 60 6.78 1.24 1.33
C LEU A 60 8.02 2.11 1.12
N MET A 61 9.02 1.99 2.00
CA MET A 61 10.24 2.80 1.92
C MET A 61 11.00 2.56 0.61
N SER A 62 11.08 1.31 0.16
CA SER A 62 11.73 0.95 -1.10
C SER A 62 10.95 1.48 -2.30
N ALA A 63 9.62 1.35 -2.29
CA ALA A 63 8.74 1.87 -3.33
C ALA A 63 8.84 3.40 -3.45
N LEU A 64 8.91 4.11 -2.32
CA LEU A 64 9.08 5.55 -2.29
C LEU A 64 10.50 5.97 -2.68
N GLY A 65 11.52 5.23 -2.25
CA GLY A 65 12.92 5.52 -2.58
C GLY A 65 13.26 5.40 -4.06
N MET A 66 12.44 4.69 -4.85
CA MET A 66 12.52 4.70 -6.32
C MET A 66 12.13 6.05 -6.94
N TYR A 67 11.49 6.93 -6.17
CA TYR A 67 11.07 8.27 -6.59
C TYR A 67 11.80 9.32 -5.74
N ASP A 68 12.30 10.37 -6.39
CA ASP A 68 13.16 11.38 -5.75
C ASP A 68 12.57 12.04 -4.48
N TYR A 69 13.45 12.71 -3.73
CA TYR A 69 13.21 13.39 -2.44
C TYR A 69 11.94 14.28 -2.34
N GLN A 70 11.32 14.67 -3.45
CA GLN A 70 10.03 15.37 -3.45
C GLN A 70 8.90 14.55 -2.82
N VAL A 71 9.00 13.21 -2.81
CA VAL A 71 7.99 12.37 -2.15
C VAL A 71 8.13 12.41 -0.63
N PHE A 72 9.33 12.68 -0.10
CA PHE A 72 9.58 12.74 1.35
C PHE A 72 8.82 13.88 2.04
N SER A 73 8.60 15.01 1.35
CA SER A 73 7.73 16.08 1.85
C SER A 73 6.24 15.66 1.88
N SER A 74 5.85 14.77 0.96
CA SER A 74 4.50 14.20 0.86
C SER A 74 4.25 13.08 1.88
N ILE A 75 5.31 12.44 2.41
CA ILE A 75 5.25 11.36 3.41
C ILE A 75 4.61 11.82 4.73
N PHE A 76 4.80 13.08 5.14
CA PHE A 76 4.18 13.60 6.36
C PHE A 76 2.65 13.58 6.28
N ALA A 77 2.09 13.77 5.09
CA ALA A 77 0.66 13.60 4.83
C ALA A 77 0.23 12.12 4.82
N MET A 78 1.10 11.21 4.35
CA MET A 78 0.81 9.76 4.31
C MET A 78 0.78 9.14 5.71
N LEU A 79 1.65 9.56 6.64
CA LEU A 79 1.57 9.12 8.05
C LEU A 79 0.24 9.57 8.70
N PHE A 80 -0.26 10.76 8.36
CA PHE A 80 -1.58 11.22 8.79
C PHE A 80 -2.71 10.41 8.14
N PHE A 81 -2.62 10.13 6.83
CA PHE A 81 -3.66 9.39 6.11
C PHE A 81 -3.70 7.90 6.45
N VAL A 82 -2.56 7.22 6.60
CA VAL A 82 -2.53 5.80 6.97
C VAL A 82 -3.07 5.61 8.38
N HIS A 83 -2.76 6.51 9.33
CA HIS A 83 -3.28 6.43 10.70
C HIS A 83 -4.78 6.78 10.80
N ILE A 84 -5.29 7.69 9.96
CA ILE A 84 -6.72 8.03 9.92
C ILE A 84 -7.54 6.99 9.12
N PHE A 85 -7.05 6.48 7.98
CA PHE A 85 -7.80 5.53 7.15
C PHE A 85 -7.68 4.07 7.61
N MET A 86 -6.55 3.63 8.19
CA MET A 86 -6.48 2.26 8.75
C MET A 86 -7.41 2.09 9.95
N PHE A 87 -7.53 3.09 10.82
CA PHE A 87 -8.40 2.98 12.00
C PHE A 87 -9.89 3.10 11.65
N SER A 88 -10.27 3.91 10.66
CA SER A 88 -11.68 4.07 10.29
C SER A 88 -12.27 2.94 9.45
N ARG A 89 -11.45 2.07 8.82
CA ARG A 89 -11.95 0.97 7.97
C ARG A 89 -11.91 -0.43 8.59
N LEU A 90 -11.22 -0.62 9.72
CA LEU A 90 -11.32 -1.85 10.51
C LEU A 90 -12.64 -1.95 11.30
N TRP A 91 -13.45 -0.88 11.38
CA TRP A 91 -14.74 -0.88 12.08
C TRP A 91 -15.97 -0.65 11.19
N LEU A 92 -15.82 -0.61 9.86
CA LEU A 92 -16.94 -0.41 8.92
C LEU A 92 -17.08 -1.50 7.85
N CYS A 93 -16.25 -2.55 7.86
CA CYS A 93 -16.51 -3.74 7.04
C CYS A 93 -17.69 -4.60 7.55
N GLY A 94 -18.31 -4.24 8.68
CA GLY A 94 -19.52 -4.89 9.22
C GLY A 94 -20.84 -4.13 9.01
N LEU A 95 -20.80 -2.84 8.70
CA LEU A 95 -21.99 -2.02 8.40
C LEU A 95 -21.57 -0.91 7.46
N MET A 96 -21.91 -1.02 6.17
CA MET A 96 -22.36 0.10 5.33
C MET A 96 -22.57 -0.42 3.91
N VAL A 97 -23.81 -0.88 3.69
CA VAL A 97 -24.51 -0.73 2.42
C VAL A 97 -24.39 0.73 1.99
N GLY A 98 -23.90 0.97 0.78
CA GLY A 98 -24.08 2.25 0.08
C GLY A 98 -23.13 3.38 0.50
N CYS A 99 -22.10 3.59 -0.30
CA CYS A 99 -21.85 4.92 -0.83
C CYS A 99 -21.23 4.77 -2.23
N ARG A 100 -21.76 5.58 -3.15
CA ARG A 100 -21.46 5.57 -4.59
C ARG A 100 -20.01 5.88 -4.89
#